data_AF-A0AA36Y3M7-F1
#
_entry.id   AF-A0AA36Y3M7-F1
#
_cell.length_a   1.000
_cell.length_b   1.000
_cell.length_c   1.000
_cell.angle_alpha   90.00
_cell.angle_beta   90.00
_cell.angle_gamma   90.00
#
_symmetry.space_group_name_H-M   'P 1'
#
loop_
_entity.id
_entity.type
_entity.pdbx_description
1 polymer ?
#
loop_
_entity_poly.entity_id
_entity_poly.type
_entity_poly.pdbx_seq_one_letter_code
_entity_poly.pdbx_strand_id
1 'polypeptide(L)'
;MTTAIFSKVQVDMGQFYGRVSARILLNVPQRELSYQAFDEKQELKNSIGLVWDETEMQSLLPFLRTELFEPYRDCEDMHDEVGYLEESWRMFTGISDSHVPMIRLRMNVIHDFAHRWPTELLYEQIVRVIRARNDRRFRKIVL
;
A
#
# COMPACT_ATOMS: atom_id res chain seq x y z
N MET A 1 -9.19 10.02 22.91
CA MET A 1 -9.76 9.96 21.54
C MET A 1 -9.21 8.71 20.89
N THR A 2 -10.06 7.83 20.37
CA THR A 2 -9.62 6.66 19.61
C THR A 2 -9.04 7.15 18.28
N THR A 3 -7.76 6.85 18.03
CA THR A 3 -7.13 7.21 16.76
C THR A 3 -7.81 6.46 15.62
N ALA A 4 -8.27 7.19 14.60
CA ALA A 4 -8.85 6.58 13.42
C ALA A 4 -7.76 5.88 12.59
N ILE A 5 -8.05 4.67 12.13
CA ILE A 5 -7.18 3.88 11.24
C ILE A 5 -7.93 3.55 9.96
N PHE A 6 -7.18 3.28 8.88
CA PHE A 6 -7.77 2.67 7.70
C PHE A 6 -8.31 1.28 8.03
N SER A 7 -9.52 0.98 7.57
CA SER A 7 -10.11 -0.35 7.59
C SER A 7 -9.71 -1.16 6.37
N LYS A 8 -9.47 -0.49 5.24
CA LYS A 8 -8.96 -1.10 4.01
C LYS A 8 -7.86 -0.26 3.40
N VAL A 9 -6.83 -0.94 2.91
CA VAL A 9 -5.74 -0.33 2.16
C VAL A 9 -5.58 -1.07 0.84
N GLN A 10 -5.43 -0.33 -0.25
CA GLN A 10 -5.15 -0.82 -1.58
C GLN A 10 -3.89 -0.14 -2.11
N VAL A 11 -3.00 -0.92 -2.70
CA VAL A 11 -1.87 -0.41 -3.49
C VAL A 11 -1.95 -1.03 -4.88
N ASP A 12 -2.33 -0.21 -5.86
CA ASP A 12 -2.27 -0.59 -7.28
C ASP A 12 -0.88 -0.29 -7.82
N MET A 13 -0.38 -1.18 -8.69
CA MET A 13 0.93 -1.11 -9.30
C MET A 13 0.81 -1.47 -10.79
N GLY A 14 1.61 -0.83 -11.63
CA GLY A 14 1.61 -1.09 -13.07
C GLY A 14 2.92 -0.69 -13.75
N GLN A 15 3.18 -1.28 -14.91
CA GLN A 15 4.19 -0.81 -15.86
C GLN A 15 3.46 0.05 -16.89
N PHE A 16 3.90 1.30 -17.09
CA PHE A 16 3.26 2.31 -17.94
C PHE A 16 1.87 2.79 -17.48
N TYR A 17 1.59 4.09 -17.66
CA TYR A 17 0.36 4.73 -17.17
C TYR A 17 -0.91 4.03 -17.68
N GLY A 18 -1.78 3.62 -16.76
CA GLY A 18 -3.19 3.30 -17.06
C GLY A 18 -3.63 1.84 -16.91
N ARG A 19 -2.71 0.89 -16.65
CA ARG A 19 -3.07 -0.53 -16.41
C ARG A 19 -2.48 -1.06 -15.11
N VAL A 20 -3.33 -1.72 -14.31
CA VAL A 20 -2.89 -2.37 -13.07
C VAL A 20 -2.29 -3.71 -13.45
N SER A 21 -0.99 -3.92 -13.23
CA SER A 21 -0.35 -5.23 -13.36
C SER A 21 -0.47 -6.04 -12.08
N ALA A 22 -0.50 -5.34 -10.93
CA ALA A 22 -0.58 -5.96 -9.62
C ALA A 22 -1.30 -5.08 -8.60
N ARG A 23 -1.91 -5.72 -7.61
CA ARG A 23 -2.60 -5.06 -6.50
C ARG A 23 -2.29 -5.75 -5.19
N ILE A 24 -2.00 -4.96 -4.17
CA ILE A 24 -2.05 -5.39 -2.78
C ILE A 24 -3.34 -4.87 -2.17
N LEU A 25 -4.10 -5.74 -1.50
CA LEU A 25 -5.24 -5.38 -0.67
C LEU A 25 -4.98 -5.83 0.75
N LEU A 26 -5.17 -4.94 1.70
CA LEU A 26 -5.19 -5.24 3.12
C LEU A 26 -6.57 -4.92 3.67
N ASN A 27 -7.20 -5.91 4.28
CA ASN A 27 -8.42 -5.79 5.04
C ASN A 27 -8.07 -5.87 6.53
N VAL A 28 -8.08 -4.72 7.21
CA VAL A 28 -7.53 -4.57 8.56
C VAL A 28 -8.33 -5.34 9.62
N PRO A 29 -9.69 -5.26 9.67
CA PRO A 29 -10.46 -6.01 10.67
C PRO A 29 -10.33 -7.54 10.52
N GLN A 30 -10.24 -8.02 9.29
CA GLN A 30 -10.08 -9.45 8.99
C GLN A 30 -8.60 -9.90 9.03
N ARG A 31 -7.65 -8.95 9.11
CA ARG A 31 -6.20 -9.19 9.04
C ARG A 31 -5.80 -9.92 7.76
N GLU A 32 -6.55 -9.72 6.69
CA GLU A 32 -6.35 -10.40 5.43
C GLU A 32 -5.56 -9.52 4.48
N LEU A 33 -4.42 -10.02 4.05
CA LEU A 33 -3.65 -9.47 2.95
C LEU A 33 -3.89 -10.34 1.71
N SER A 34 -4.16 -9.71 0.58
CA SER A 34 -4.12 -10.38 -0.72
C SER A 34 -3.20 -9.65 -1.68
N TYR A 35 -2.48 -10.42 -2.49
CA TYR A 35 -1.80 -9.94 -3.68
C TYR A 35 -2.50 -10.51 -4.91
N GLN A 36 -2.82 -9.65 -5.86
CA GLN A 36 -3.52 -9.99 -7.09
C GLN A 36 -2.67 -9.55 -8.29
N ALA A 37 -2.51 -10.42 -9.27
CA ALA A 37 -1.82 -10.12 -10.53
C ALA A 37 -2.80 -10.18 -11.69
N PHE A 38 -2.68 -9.22 -12.60
CA PHE A 38 -3.58 -9.04 -13.74
C PHE A 38 -2.82 -9.13 -15.06
N ASP A 39 -3.49 -9.59 -16.11
CA ASP A 39 -2.94 -9.53 -17.46
C ASP A 39 -3.22 -8.19 -18.16
N GLU A 40 -2.80 -8.09 -19.41
CA GLU A 40 -3.02 -6.92 -20.27
C GLU A 40 -4.49 -6.59 -20.51
N LYS A 41 -5.38 -7.58 -20.40
CA LYS A 41 -6.83 -7.45 -20.51
C LYS A 41 -7.49 -7.09 -19.17
N GLN A 42 -6.69 -6.88 -18.12
CA GLN A 42 -7.13 -6.65 -16.74
C GLN A 42 -7.91 -7.83 -16.14
N GLU A 43 -7.66 -9.04 -16.63
CA GLU A 43 -8.18 -10.27 -16.04
C GLU A 43 -7.27 -10.74 -14.91
N LEU A 44 -7.87 -11.14 -13.78
CA LEU A 44 -7.14 -11.73 -12.66
C LEU A 44 -6.50 -13.07 -13.08
N LYS A 45 -5.17 -13.16 -13.06
CA LYS A 45 -4.44 -14.39 -13.39
C LYS A 45 -3.96 -15.14 -12.17
N ASN A 46 -3.64 -14.41 -11.11
CA ASN A 46 -3.16 -15.01 -9.88
C ASN A 46 -3.64 -14.19 -8.68
N SER A 47 -3.98 -14.88 -7.60
CA SER A 47 -4.35 -14.26 -6.33
C SER A 47 -3.80 -15.09 -5.18
N ILE A 48 -3.07 -14.44 -4.29
CA ILE A 48 -2.46 -15.07 -3.12
C ILE A 48 -2.96 -14.34 -1.88
N GLY A 49 -3.67 -15.07 -1.02
CA GLY A 49 -4.18 -14.57 0.25
C GLY A 49 -3.33 -15.05 1.43
N LEU A 50 -3.25 -14.21 2.45
CA LEU A 50 -2.55 -14.45 3.69
C LEU A 50 -3.33 -13.81 4.84
N VAL A 51 -3.58 -14.56 5.91
CA VAL A 51 -4.11 -14.00 7.16
C VAL A 51 -2.92 -13.70 8.06
N TRP A 52 -2.79 -12.43 8.46
CA TRP A 52 -1.77 -11.94 9.38
C TRP A 52 -2.16 -12.29 10.81
N ASP A 53 -1.15 -12.62 11.61
CA ASP A 53 -1.35 -12.85 13.04
C ASP A 53 -1.41 -11.52 13.80
N GLU A 54 -1.72 -11.61 15.08
CA GLU A 54 -1.88 -10.41 15.91
C GLU A 54 -0.57 -9.62 16.03
N THR A 55 0.58 -10.28 16.14
CA THR A 55 1.88 -9.61 16.29
C THR A 55 2.23 -8.82 15.03
N GLU A 56 1.99 -9.43 13.87
CA GLU A 56 2.19 -8.78 12.57
C GLU A 56 1.27 -7.57 12.40
N MET A 57 0.01 -7.70 12.79
CA MET A 57 -0.94 -6.59 12.77
C MET A 57 -0.54 -5.47 13.71
N GLN A 58 -0.15 -5.77 14.95
CA GLN A 58 0.32 -4.77 15.90
C GLN A 58 1.54 -4.00 15.38
N SER A 59 2.41 -4.64 14.60
CA SER A 59 3.54 -3.96 13.95
C SER A 59 3.10 -2.98 12.84
N LEU A 60 1.92 -3.17 12.26
CA LEU A 60 1.40 -2.37 11.15
C LEU A 60 0.51 -1.21 11.62
N LEU A 61 -0.25 -1.40 12.72
CA LEU A 61 -1.20 -0.41 13.23
C LEU A 61 -0.66 1.03 13.31
N PRO A 62 0.60 1.30 13.75
CA PRO A 62 1.13 2.66 13.80
C PRO A 62 1.15 3.38 12.45
N PHE A 63 1.26 2.63 11.35
CA PHE A 63 1.33 3.12 9.97
C PHE A 63 -0.04 3.24 9.29
N LEU A 64 -1.10 2.69 9.90
CA LEU A 64 -2.47 2.72 9.37
C LEU A 64 -3.29 3.92 9.86
N ARG A 65 -2.73 4.75 10.73
CA ARG A 65 -3.41 5.91 11.31
C ARG A 65 -3.74 6.93 10.23
N THR A 66 -5.01 7.29 10.09
CA THR A 66 -5.48 8.18 9.02
C THR A 66 -4.89 9.59 9.13
N GLU A 67 -4.68 10.06 10.36
CA GLU A 67 -4.08 11.37 10.67
C GLU A 67 -2.70 11.58 10.05
N LEU A 68 -1.94 10.51 9.78
CA LEU A 68 -0.65 10.60 9.10
C LEU A 68 -0.78 11.00 7.63
N PHE A 69 -1.92 10.70 7.01
CA PHE A 69 -2.17 10.87 5.59
C PHE A 69 -2.98 12.14 5.28
N GLU A 70 -3.75 12.64 6.25
CA GLU A 70 -4.60 13.83 6.09
C GLU A 70 -3.86 15.06 5.53
N PRO A 71 -2.62 15.39 5.96
CA PRO A 71 -1.90 16.54 5.40
C PRO A 71 -1.66 16.47 3.89
N TYR A 72 -1.74 15.27 3.31
CA TYR A 72 -1.43 15.00 1.90
C TYR A 72 -2.68 14.78 1.03
N ARG A 73 -3.89 14.78 1.60
CA ARG A 73 -5.14 14.35 0.95
C ARG A 73 -5.37 14.96 -0.45
N ASP A 74 -5.04 16.24 -0.60
CA ASP A 74 -5.22 17.01 -1.83
C ASP A 74 -3.88 17.46 -2.43
N CYS A 75 -2.78 16.77 -2.07
CA CYS A 75 -1.46 17.08 -2.57
C CYS A 75 -1.31 16.60 -4.02
N GLU A 76 -1.29 17.54 -4.96
CA GLU A 76 -1.07 17.26 -6.38
C GLU A 76 0.43 17.13 -6.71
N ASP A 77 1.28 17.88 -6.00
CA ASP A 77 2.72 17.95 -6.19
C ASP A 77 3.46 17.27 -5.05
N MET A 78 4.03 16.10 -5.33
CA MET A 78 4.93 15.44 -4.40
C MET A 78 6.28 16.16 -4.41
N HIS A 79 6.47 17.10 -3.50
CA HIS A 79 7.73 17.82 -3.31
C HIS A 79 8.80 16.93 -2.63
N ASP A 80 10.07 17.34 -2.72
CA ASP A 80 11.24 16.66 -2.13
C ASP A 80 11.55 15.27 -2.73
N GLU A 81 11.22 15.08 -4.02
CA GLU A 81 11.61 13.86 -4.73
C GLU A 81 13.13 13.81 -5.02
N VAL A 82 13.73 12.64 -4.81
CA VAL A 82 15.13 12.36 -5.22
C VAL A 82 15.21 11.48 -6.46
N GLY A 83 14.06 11.03 -6.97
CA GLY A 83 13.98 10.26 -8.19
C GLY A 83 12.56 9.78 -8.49
N TYR A 84 12.39 9.19 -9.67
CA TYR A 84 11.14 8.59 -10.11
C TYR A 84 11.25 7.07 -10.11
N LEU A 85 10.13 6.40 -9.88
CA LEU A 85 10.00 5.00 -10.26
C LEU A 85 9.92 4.94 -11.79
N GLU A 86 11.05 4.75 -12.46
CA GLU A 86 11.08 4.67 -13.93
C GLU A 86 10.12 3.59 -14.43
N GLU A 87 9.32 3.94 -15.45
CA GLU A 87 8.36 3.07 -16.16
C GLU A 87 7.32 2.35 -15.30
N SER A 88 7.22 2.68 -14.01
CA SER A 88 6.24 2.07 -13.10
C SER A 88 5.44 3.13 -12.36
N TRP A 89 4.15 2.85 -12.19
CA TRP A 89 3.26 3.69 -11.41
C TRP A 89 2.68 2.91 -10.25
N ARG A 90 2.41 3.64 -9.16
CA ARG A 90 1.80 3.11 -7.96
C ARG A 90 0.75 4.08 -7.44
N MET A 91 -0.35 3.55 -6.94
CA MET A 91 -1.44 4.32 -6.36
C MET A 91 -1.86 3.71 -5.04
N PHE A 92 -1.75 4.49 -3.97
CA PHE A 92 -2.33 4.17 -2.67
C PHE A 92 -3.79 4.59 -2.62
N THR A 93 -4.63 3.75 -2.04
CA THR A 93 -6.00 4.09 -1.65
C THR A 93 -6.27 3.55 -0.25
N GLY A 94 -6.56 4.44 0.70
CA GLY A 94 -6.95 4.09 2.06
C GLY A 94 -8.42 4.42 2.28
N ILE A 95 -9.17 3.49 2.86
CA ILE A 95 -10.57 3.68 3.26
C ILE A 95 -10.63 3.48 4.77
N SER A 96 -11.20 4.44 5.48
CA SER A 96 -11.47 4.33 6.91
C SER A 96 -12.95 4.02 7.13
N ASP A 97 -13.27 3.27 8.18
CA ASP A 97 -14.66 3.09 8.63
C ASP A 97 -15.16 4.30 9.46
N SER A 98 -14.36 5.37 9.52
CA SER A 98 -14.67 6.61 10.21
C SER A 98 -15.21 7.66 9.24
N HIS A 99 -15.60 8.82 9.76
CA HIS A 99 -16.05 10.00 9.02
C HIS A 99 -15.00 10.55 8.04
N VAL A 100 -13.77 10.02 8.06
CA VAL A 100 -12.69 10.34 7.14
C VAL A 100 -12.93 9.63 5.79
N PRO A 101 -13.27 10.37 4.71
CA PRO A 101 -13.48 9.78 3.40
C PRO A 101 -12.18 9.24 2.82
N MET A 102 -12.31 8.33 1.85
CA MET A 102 -11.22 7.72 1.08
C MET A 102 -10.05 8.69 0.82
N ILE A 103 -8.81 8.27 1.12
CA ILE A 103 -7.58 8.98 0.75
C ILE A 103 -6.94 8.26 -0.42
N ARG A 104 -6.54 9.01 -1.45
CA ARG A 104 -5.88 8.46 -2.63
C ARG A 104 -4.63 9.26 -2.95
N LEU A 105 -3.48 8.61 -2.97
CA LEU A 105 -2.18 9.26 -3.14
C LEU A 105 -1.35 8.50 -4.17
N ARG A 106 -0.73 9.24 -5.08
CA ARG A 106 0.26 8.66 -6.02
C ARG A 106 1.49 8.23 -5.22
N MET A 107 2.19 7.22 -5.71
CA MET A 107 3.44 6.72 -5.12
C MET A 107 4.49 6.51 -6.22
N ASN A 108 4.55 7.44 -7.18
CA ASN A 108 5.38 7.35 -8.40
C ASN A 108 6.79 7.95 -8.23
N VAL A 109 7.03 8.63 -7.11
CA VAL A 109 8.32 9.24 -6.79
C VAL A 109 8.93 8.53 -5.59
N ILE A 110 10.25 8.64 -5.47
CA ILE A 110 11.00 8.22 -4.30
C ILE A 110 11.39 9.48 -3.55
N HIS A 111 10.95 9.61 -2.31
CA HIS A 111 11.38 10.70 -1.43
C HIS A 111 12.70 10.33 -0.73
N ASP A 112 13.47 11.34 -0.32
CA ASP A 112 14.65 11.11 0.49
C ASP A 112 14.29 10.48 1.86
N PHE A 113 15.30 10.01 2.58
CA PHE A 113 15.08 9.40 3.90
C PHE A 113 14.52 10.38 4.95
N ALA A 114 14.68 11.69 4.75
CA ALA A 114 14.20 12.72 5.67
C ALA A 114 12.72 13.07 5.43
N HIS A 115 12.22 12.89 4.21
CA HIS A 115 10.90 13.33 3.76
C HIS A 115 10.00 12.16 3.29
N ARG A 116 10.25 10.94 3.78
CA ARG A 116 9.44 9.77 3.41
C ARG A 116 7.96 9.97 3.71
N TRP A 117 7.13 9.68 2.71
CA TRP A 117 5.68 9.81 2.83
C TRP A 117 5.08 8.66 3.64
N PRO A 118 3.93 8.88 4.31
CA PRO A 118 3.25 7.84 5.08
C PRO A 118 2.86 6.62 4.23
N THR A 119 2.60 6.83 2.93
CA THR A 119 2.32 5.76 1.96
C THR A 119 3.53 4.84 1.74
N GLU A 120 4.74 5.41 1.63
CA GLU A 120 5.98 4.66 1.46
C GLU A 120 6.31 3.86 2.72
N LEU A 121 6.18 4.49 3.89
CA LEU A 121 6.38 3.85 5.19
C LEU A 121 5.47 2.63 5.37
N LEU A 122 4.17 2.81 5.07
CA LEU A 122 3.18 1.74 5.18
C LEU A 122 3.47 0.61 4.18
N TYR A 123 3.78 0.95 2.92
CA TYR A 123 4.11 -0.05 1.90
C TYR A 123 5.37 -0.84 2.27
N GLU A 124 6.42 -0.18 2.74
CA GLU A 124 7.64 -0.84 3.20
C GLU A 124 7.35 -1.81 4.36
N GLN A 125 6.53 -1.39 5.33
CA GLN A 125 6.18 -2.25 6.45
C GLN A 125 5.36 -3.47 6.02
N ILE A 126 4.42 -3.31 5.07
CA ILE A 126 3.69 -4.44 4.48
C ILE A 126 4.66 -5.43 3.82
N VAL A 127 5.56 -4.91 2.99
CA VAL A 127 6.59 -5.72 2.31
C VAL A 127 7.50 -6.43 3.31
N ARG A 128 7.89 -5.76 4.39
CA ARG A 128 8.73 -6.33 5.45
C ARG A 128 8.04 -7.50 6.13
N VAL A 129 6.76 -7.38 6.49
CA VAL A 129 5.97 -8.47 7.10
C VAL A 129 5.89 -9.67 6.15
N ILE A 130 5.59 -9.42 4.87
CA ILE A 130 5.53 -10.47 3.84
C ILE A 130 6.87 -11.21 3.72
N ARG A 131 7.98 -10.47 3.68
CA ARG A 131 9.34 -11.04 3.59
C ARG A 131 9.71 -11.82 4.84
N ALA A 132 9.35 -11.34 6.02
CA ALA A 132 9.64 -12.01 7.29
C ALA A 132 8.96 -13.39 7.39
N ARG A 133 7.75 -13.53 6.85
CA ARG A 133 7.08 -14.85 6.73
C ARG A 133 7.81 -15.82 5.81
N ASN A 134 8.66 -15.32 4.90
CA ASN A 134 9.42 -16.12 3.94
C ASN A 134 8.53 -17.07 3.11
N ASP A 135 7.28 -16.68 2.85
CA ASP A 135 6.32 -17.49 2.12
C ASP A 135 6.72 -17.55 0.65
N ARG A 136 6.96 -18.77 0.14
CA ARG A 136 7.39 -19.02 -1.24
C ARG A 136 6.43 -18.45 -2.27
N ARG A 137 5.14 -18.35 -1.93
CA ARG A 137 4.09 -17.78 -2.80
C ARG A 137 4.36 -16.31 -3.10
N PHE A 138 4.93 -15.57 -2.14
CA PHE A 138 5.23 -14.14 -2.25
C PHE A 138 6.63 -13.82 -2.78
N ARG A 139 7.51 -14.81 -2.96
CA ARG A 139 8.90 -14.55 -3.42
C ARG A 139 9.00 -13.96 -4.83
N LYS A 140 8.03 -14.26 -5.69
CA LYS A 140 7.96 -13.69 -7.06
C LYS A 140 7.21 -12.35 -7.12
N ILE A 141 6.65 -11.93 -5.98
CA ILE A 141 5.74 -10.80 -5.85
C ILE A 141 6.49 -9.58 -5.28
N VAL A 142 7.55 -9.85 -4.50
CA VAL A 142 8.28 -8.83 -3.76
C VAL A 142 9.69 -8.70 -4.35
N LEU A 143 9.79 -7.98 -5.46
CA LEU A 143 10.90 -7.16 -5.99
C LEU A 143 10.72 -6.98 -7.50
#